data_AF-A0A7X0NRY8-F1
#
_entry.id   AF-A0A7X0NRY8-F1
#
_cell.length_a   1.000
_cell.length_b   1.000
_cell.length_c   1.000
_cell.angle_alpha   90.00
_cell.angle_beta   90.00
_cell.angle_gamma   90.00
#
_symmetry.space_group_name_H-M   'P 1'
#
loop_
_entity.id
_entity.type
_entity.pdbx_description
1 polymer ?
#
loop_
_entity_poly.entity_id
_entity_poly.type
_entity_poly.pdbx_seq_one_letter_code
_entity_poly.pdbx_strand_id
1 'polypeptide(L)'
;MAAFPGGRSGRAAAFPRGRVRLEPTGMPLVDALMSDPPPPSVLGAAPGCNSNLWRMALPSDREVVAMQLLPQVFGYWQSPGHLHGFVTPLCHEDGPVGEGTALVLGMLLAERNWHAEHCRELLLCAAATGYLNAELCGRQLGPCMRTVGIGMSQVSSALEDVARRGAHREVWEIMRGLLPVFLPAADERAHSGHTRALEFAADASRWAGARGAIPEVGAIAARNGSSGLVRAARRLHDHLVRT
;
A
#
# COMPACT_ATOMS: atom_id res chain seq x y z
N MET A 1 -19.79 13.99 -23.92
CA MET A 1 -20.81 13.41 -23.01
C MET A 1 -20.75 11.90 -23.15
N ALA A 2 -19.79 11.26 -22.48
CA ALA A 2 -19.57 9.82 -22.58
C ALA A 2 -20.18 9.14 -21.35
N ALA A 3 -21.06 8.16 -21.60
CA ALA A 3 -21.81 7.44 -20.60
C ALA A 3 -20.89 6.52 -19.78
N PHE A 4 -21.03 6.57 -18.44
CA PHE A 4 -20.44 5.61 -17.51
C PHE A 4 -21.04 4.22 -17.76
N PRO A 5 -20.24 3.17 -18.04
CA PRO A 5 -20.77 1.82 -18.09
C PRO A 5 -21.07 1.34 -16.66
N GLY A 6 -22.32 0.94 -16.44
CA GLY A 6 -22.82 0.43 -15.16
C GLY A 6 -21.97 -0.72 -14.63
N GLY A 7 -21.32 -0.47 -13.48
CA GLY A 7 -20.57 -1.46 -12.74
C GLY A 7 -21.51 -2.46 -12.07
N ARG A 8 -21.26 -3.75 -12.31
CA ARG A 8 -21.90 -4.87 -11.62
C ARG A 8 -21.73 -4.72 -10.11
N SER A 9 -22.80 -5.01 -9.37
CA SER A 9 -22.88 -5.14 -7.92
C SER A 9 -21.88 -6.16 -7.36
N GLY A 10 -20.61 -5.79 -7.30
CA GLY A 10 -19.61 -6.39 -6.42
C GLY A 10 -19.77 -5.78 -5.04
N ARG A 11 -19.71 -6.61 -4.00
CA ARG A 11 -19.73 -6.23 -2.59
C ARG A 11 -18.85 -4.98 -2.40
N ALA A 12 -19.47 -3.83 -2.09
CA ALA A 12 -18.76 -2.56 -1.98
C ALA A 12 -17.65 -2.72 -0.95
N ALA A 13 -16.40 -2.64 -1.40
CA ALA A 13 -15.27 -2.63 -0.50
C ALA A 13 -15.43 -1.45 0.46
N ALA A 14 -15.21 -1.68 1.76
CA ALA A 14 -15.29 -0.60 2.74
C ALA A 14 -14.27 0.48 2.36
N PHE A 15 -14.73 1.72 2.17
CA PHE A 15 -13.88 2.86 1.85
C PHE A 15 -12.93 3.14 3.01
N PRO A 16 -11.60 3.08 2.81
CA PRO A 16 -10.67 3.54 3.83
C PRO A 16 -10.85 5.05 4.02
N ARG A 17 -11.26 5.47 5.22
CA ARG A 17 -11.44 6.89 5.53
C ARG A 17 -10.09 7.53 5.80
N GLY A 18 -9.65 8.42 4.92
CA GLY A 18 -8.52 9.29 5.20
C GLY A 18 -8.81 10.15 6.42
N ARG A 19 -7.85 10.25 7.34
CA ARG A 19 -7.94 11.17 8.48
C ARG A 19 -6.75 12.11 8.45
N VAL A 20 -7.02 13.40 8.29
CA VAL A 20 -5.97 14.41 8.37
C VAL A 20 -5.68 14.67 9.84
N ARG A 21 -4.46 14.36 10.28
CA ARG A 21 -4.01 14.60 11.65
C ARG A 21 -3.07 15.80 11.65
N LEU A 22 -3.64 16.98 11.78
CA LEU A 22 -2.90 18.23 11.93
C LEU A 22 -3.40 18.99 13.14
N GLU A 23 -2.48 19.68 13.80
CA GLU A 23 -2.84 20.64 14.85
C GLU A 23 -3.64 21.78 14.22
N PRO A 24 -4.79 22.19 14.82
CA PRO A 24 -5.58 23.30 14.33
C PRO A 24 -4.73 24.57 14.27
N THR A 25 -4.80 25.26 13.14
CA THR A 25 -4.09 26.52 12.93
C THR A 25 -4.74 27.69 13.67
N GLY A 26 -5.98 27.51 14.13
CA GLY A 26 -6.80 28.57 14.72
C GLY A 26 -7.47 29.48 13.69
N MET A 27 -7.28 29.18 12.39
CA MET A 27 -7.90 29.90 11.29
C MET A 27 -9.03 29.05 10.71
N PRO A 28 -10.32 29.43 10.90
CA PRO A 28 -11.45 28.54 10.59
C PRO A 28 -11.50 28.03 9.14
N LEU A 29 -11.11 28.86 8.17
CA LEU A 29 -11.09 28.47 6.76
C LEU A 29 -9.94 27.52 6.42
N VAL A 30 -8.79 27.67 7.08
CA VAL A 30 -7.65 26.75 6.92
C VAL A 30 -7.99 25.44 7.62
N ASP A 31 -8.55 25.48 8.82
CA ASP A 31 -8.94 24.27 9.57
C ASP A 31 -10.05 23.49 8.83
N ALA A 32 -10.99 24.19 8.20
CA ALA A 32 -11.99 23.57 7.33
C ALA A 32 -11.36 22.94 6.06
N LEU A 33 -10.35 23.59 5.48
CA LEU A 33 -9.61 23.08 4.33
C LEU A 33 -8.80 21.82 4.68
N MET A 34 -8.21 21.78 5.88
CA MET A 34 -7.40 20.66 6.39
C MET A 34 -8.24 19.56 7.05
N SER A 35 -9.57 19.59 6.91
CA SER A 35 -10.48 18.60 7.48
C SER A 35 -10.50 17.28 6.68
N ASP A 36 -10.98 16.21 7.32
CA ASP A 36 -11.10 14.88 6.71
C ASP A 36 -11.88 14.93 5.37
N PRO A 37 -11.41 14.21 4.34
CA PRO A 37 -12.11 14.15 3.06
C PRO A 37 -13.50 13.51 3.23
N PRO A 38 -14.53 14.03 2.54
CA PRO A 38 -15.86 13.43 2.60
C PRO A 38 -15.85 12.02 2.00
N PRO A 39 -16.73 11.11 2.46
CA PRO A 39 -16.84 9.79 1.86
C PRO A 39 -17.36 9.90 0.42
N PRO A 40 -17.02 8.95 -0.47
CA PRO A 40 -17.38 8.99 -1.88
C PRO A 40 -18.89 9.11 -2.15
N SER A 41 -19.73 8.72 -1.20
CA SER A 41 -21.19 8.66 -1.33
C SER A 41 -21.96 9.94 -1.00
N VAL A 42 -21.30 10.97 -0.45
CA VAL A 42 -21.99 12.19 0.05
C VAL A 42 -22.12 13.29 -1.01
N LEU A 43 -21.46 13.14 -2.15
CA LEU A 43 -21.87 13.83 -3.38
C LEU A 43 -22.14 12.76 -4.44
N GLY A 44 -23.08 13.01 -5.35
CA GLY A 44 -22.93 12.51 -6.72
C GLY A 44 -21.69 13.15 -7.35
N ALA A 45 -20.52 12.85 -6.79
CA ALA A 45 -19.32 13.64 -6.88
C ALA A 45 -18.91 13.73 -8.34
N ALA A 46 -18.85 14.95 -8.89
CA ALA A 46 -17.88 15.20 -9.93
C ALA A 46 -16.51 14.79 -9.35
N PRO A 47 -15.90 13.69 -9.82
CA PRO A 47 -14.60 13.29 -9.34
C PRO A 47 -13.61 14.35 -9.85
N GLY A 48 -13.00 15.11 -8.95
CA GLY A 48 -11.75 15.79 -9.23
C GLY A 48 -11.75 17.02 -10.12
N CYS A 49 -12.50 18.09 -9.82
CA CYS A 49 -12.12 19.37 -10.44
C CYS A 49 -10.78 19.92 -9.92
N ASN A 50 -10.29 19.49 -8.76
CA ASN A 50 -9.25 20.23 -8.05
C ASN A 50 -8.20 19.36 -7.34
N SER A 51 -7.92 18.12 -7.78
CA SER A 51 -6.71 17.41 -7.31
C SER A 51 -5.48 18.31 -7.46
N ASN A 52 -5.36 18.99 -8.61
CA ASN A 52 -4.34 20.01 -8.84
C ASN A 52 -4.45 21.23 -7.90
N LEU A 53 -5.64 21.67 -7.47
CA LEU A 53 -5.69 22.79 -6.52
C LEU A 53 -5.19 22.40 -5.15
N TRP A 54 -5.48 21.19 -4.65
CA TRP A 54 -4.95 20.74 -3.36
C TRP A 54 -3.43 20.77 -3.38
N ARG A 55 -2.84 20.27 -4.46
CA ARG A 55 -1.39 20.30 -4.69
C ARG A 55 -0.81 21.71 -4.75
N MET A 56 -1.49 22.63 -5.44
CA MET A 56 -1.06 24.02 -5.55
C MET A 56 -1.27 24.81 -4.24
N ALA A 57 -2.29 24.47 -3.45
CA ALA A 57 -2.60 25.13 -2.19
C ALA A 57 -1.73 24.62 -1.04
N LEU A 58 -1.31 23.36 -1.09
CA LEU A 58 -0.61 22.64 -0.01
C LEU A 58 0.67 21.93 -0.50
N PRO A 59 1.60 22.62 -1.18
CA PRO A 59 2.78 21.99 -1.79
C PRO A 59 3.76 21.37 -0.77
N SER A 60 3.66 21.77 0.51
CA SER A 60 4.49 21.28 1.62
C SER A 60 3.77 20.32 2.57
N ASP A 61 2.52 19.96 2.26
CA ASP A 61 1.69 19.07 3.09
C ASP A 61 1.23 17.84 2.28
N ARG A 62 2.19 17.17 1.64
CA ARG A 62 1.98 15.95 0.83
C ARG A 62 1.04 14.93 1.44
N GLU A 63 1.14 14.71 2.75
CA GLU A 63 0.28 13.75 3.44
C GLU A 63 -1.21 14.16 3.41
N VAL A 64 -1.50 15.45 3.52
CA VAL A 64 -2.86 15.99 3.42
C VAL A 64 -3.37 15.84 2.01
N VAL A 65 -2.54 16.19 1.02
CA VAL A 65 -2.87 16.01 -0.39
C VAL A 65 -3.17 14.54 -0.69
N ALA A 66 -2.34 13.61 -0.21
CA ALA A 66 -2.56 12.17 -0.38
C ALA A 66 -3.92 11.73 0.20
N MET A 67 -4.29 12.23 1.39
CA MET A 67 -5.60 11.95 1.99
C MET A 67 -6.76 12.53 1.15
N GLN A 68 -6.63 13.76 0.66
CA GLN A 68 -7.65 14.39 -0.20
C GLN A 68 -7.81 13.69 -1.56
N LEU A 69 -6.78 12.99 -2.03
CA LEU A 69 -6.84 12.19 -3.25
C LEU A 69 -7.55 10.84 -3.07
N LEU A 70 -7.65 10.31 -1.85
CA LEU A 70 -8.20 8.97 -1.60
C LEU A 70 -9.59 8.72 -2.20
N PRO A 71 -10.57 9.64 -2.13
CA PRO A 71 -11.86 9.43 -2.78
C PRO A 71 -11.75 9.22 -4.30
N GLN A 72 -10.84 9.94 -4.97
CA GLN A 72 -10.62 9.82 -6.41
C GLN A 72 -9.88 8.51 -6.73
N VAL A 73 -8.75 8.26 -6.06
CA VAL A 73 -7.97 7.02 -6.20
C VAL A 73 -8.89 5.82 -5.99
N PHE A 74 -9.72 5.83 -4.95
CA PHE A 74 -10.67 4.74 -4.68
C PHE A 74 -11.73 4.59 -5.77
N GLY A 75 -12.32 5.70 -6.24
CA GLY A 75 -13.31 5.67 -7.32
C GLY A 75 -12.77 5.06 -8.62
N TYR A 76 -11.48 5.28 -8.91
CA TYR A 76 -10.81 4.74 -10.10
C TYR A 76 -10.06 3.43 -9.87
N TRP A 77 -9.95 2.94 -8.63
CA TRP A 77 -9.07 1.81 -8.31
C TRP A 77 -9.44 0.50 -9.02
N GLN A 78 -10.73 0.30 -9.34
CA GLN A 78 -11.19 -0.85 -10.13
C GLN A 78 -11.08 -0.64 -11.64
N SER A 79 -10.81 0.59 -12.09
CA SER A 79 -10.62 0.95 -13.49
C SER A 79 -9.12 1.03 -13.80
N PRO A 80 -8.56 0.09 -14.57
CA PRO A 80 -7.13 0.03 -14.80
C PRO A 80 -6.59 1.33 -15.40
N GLY A 81 -5.46 1.79 -14.86
CA GLY A 81 -4.57 2.74 -15.51
C GLY A 81 -4.85 4.22 -15.29
N HIS A 82 -5.53 4.52 -14.18
CA HIS A 82 -5.80 5.89 -13.79
C HIS A 82 -4.96 6.30 -12.57
N LEU A 83 -4.52 5.34 -11.73
CA LEU A 83 -3.88 5.71 -10.47
C LEU A 83 -2.54 6.40 -10.66
N HIS A 84 -1.72 5.96 -11.60
CA HIS A 84 -0.42 6.60 -11.87
C HIS A 84 -0.53 8.12 -12.01
N GLY A 85 -1.46 8.62 -12.84
CA GLY A 85 -1.63 10.07 -13.04
C GLY A 85 -2.02 10.84 -11.77
N PHE A 86 -2.69 10.19 -10.81
CA PHE A 86 -3.01 10.79 -9.51
C PHE A 86 -1.85 10.72 -8.52
N VAL A 87 -1.00 9.68 -8.61
CA VAL A 87 0.05 9.39 -7.61
C VAL A 87 1.40 9.98 -7.99
N THR A 88 1.81 9.94 -9.26
CA THR A 88 3.07 10.55 -9.74
C THR A 88 3.30 11.96 -9.22
N PRO A 89 2.29 12.83 -9.21
CA PRO A 89 2.54 14.21 -8.83
C PRO A 89 2.83 14.40 -7.32
N LEU A 90 2.48 13.43 -6.47
CA LEU A 90 2.86 13.42 -5.04
C LEU A 90 4.35 13.19 -4.84
N CYS A 91 5.05 12.56 -5.79
CA CYS A 91 6.50 12.36 -5.72
C CYS A 91 7.29 13.68 -5.81
N HIS A 92 6.63 14.76 -6.25
CA HIS A 92 7.20 16.08 -6.39
C HIS A 92 6.76 17.05 -5.29
N GLU A 93 6.05 16.58 -4.27
CA GLU A 93 5.60 17.39 -3.14
C GLU A 93 6.45 17.19 -1.90
N ASP A 94 6.65 18.30 -1.19
CA ASP A 94 7.34 18.31 0.10
C ASP A 94 6.37 17.96 1.23
N GLY A 95 6.92 17.67 2.39
CA GLY A 95 6.14 17.41 3.61
C GLY A 95 6.28 15.99 4.14
N PRO A 96 5.50 15.68 5.20
CA PRO A 96 5.62 14.41 5.90
C PRO A 96 5.13 13.23 5.05
N VAL A 97 5.66 12.05 5.34
CA VAL A 97 5.18 10.77 4.82
C VAL A 97 4.36 10.09 5.91
N GLY A 98 3.09 9.84 5.64
CA GLY A 98 2.19 9.21 6.60
C GLY A 98 1.32 8.10 6.01
N GLU A 99 0.17 7.91 6.65
CA GLU A 99 -0.78 6.84 6.38
C GLU A 99 -1.49 7.00 5.04
N GLY A 100 -1.82 8.23 4.63
CA GLY A 100 -2.44 8.55 3.35
C GLY A 100 -1.50 8.24 2.20
N THR A 101 -0.26 8.69 2.30
CA THR A 101 0.79 8.37 1.32
C THR A 101 0.98 6.85 1.18
N ALA A 102 1.11 6.16 2.31
CA ALA A 102 1.30 4.72 2.34
C ALA A 102 0.09 3.95 1.78
N LEU A 103 -1.13 4.40 2.05
CA LEU A 103 -2.36 3.81 1.53
C LEU A 103 -2.48 4.00 0.02
N VAL A 104 -2.20 5.21 -0.50
CA VAL A 104 -2.20 5.49 -1.94
C VAL A 104 -1.18 4.60 -2.66
N LEU A 105 0.02 4.44 -2.11
CA LEU A 105 1.04 3.53 -2.66
C LEU A 105 0.63 2.05 -2.55
N GLY A 106 -0.03 1.65 -1.46
CA GLY A 106 -0.59 0.30 -1.30
C GLY A 106 -1.69 0.00 -2.32
N MET A 107 -2.55 0.98 -2.61
CA MET A 107 -3.57 0.88 -3.66
C MET A 107 -2.95 0.80 -5.05
N LEU A 108 -1.89 1.56 -5.33
CA LEU A 108 -1.13 1.49 -6.58
C LEU A 108 -0.48 0.11 -6.77
N LEU A 109 0.14 -0.44 -5.73
CA LEU A 109 0.71 -1.80 -5.74
C LEU A 109 -0.35 -2.89 -5.95
N ALA A 110 -1.59 -2.59 -5.56
CA ALA A 110 -2.76 -3.43 -5.77
C ALA A 110 -3.63 -2.96 -6.96
N GLU A 111 -3.09 -2.18 -7.90
CA GLU A 111 -3.82 -1.80 -9.10
C GLU A 111 -3.84 -2.98 -10.10
N ARG A 112 -5.03 -3.36 -10.55
CA ARG A 112 -5.19 -4.45 -11.50
C ARG A 112 -4.97 -3.93 -12.93
N ASN A 113 -4.30 -4.71 -13.78
CA ASN A 113 -4.18 -4.46 -15.23
C ASN A 113 -3.57 -3.09 -15.62
N TRP A 114 -2.67 -2.55 -14.82
CA TRP A 114 -1.82 -1.42 -15.20
C TRP A 114 -0.43 -1.88 -15.66
N HIS A 115 0.28 -1.04 -16.41
CA HIS A 115 1.65 -1.30 -16.82
C HIS A 115 2.53 -1.41 -15.57
N ALA A 116 3.03 -2.62 -15.28
CA ALA A 116 3.87 -2.88 -14.11
C ALA A 116 5.05 -1.89 -14.00
N GLU A 117 5.56 -1.39 -15.14
CA GLU A 117 6.63 -0.40 -15.18
C GLU A 117 6.31 0.89 -14.42
N HIS A 118 5.15 1.49 -14.66
CA HIS A 118 4.77 2.74 -14.01
C HIS A 118 4.62 2.60 -12.49
N CYS A 119 4.12 1.46 -12.01
CA CYS A 119 4.09 1.19 -10.56
C CYS A 119 5.51 1.10 -9.98
N ARG A 120 6.42 0.42 -10.70
CA ARG A 120 7.83 0.29 -10.29
C ARG A 120 8.55 1.63 -10.28
N GLU A 121 8.37 2.44 -11.30
CA GLU A 121 8.97 3.79 -11.40
C GLU A 121 8.53 4.66 -10.23
N LEU A 122 7.24 4.63 -9.87
CA LEU A 122 6.74 5.37 -8.72
C LEU A 122 7.29 4.86 -7.39
N LEU A 123 7.39 3.54 -7.20
CA LEU A 123 7.99 2.99 -5.98
C LEU A 123 9.48 3.33 -5.86
N LEU A 124 10.21 3.34 -6.98
CA LEU A 124 11.62 3.70 -7.01
C LEU A 124 11.82 5.19 -6.79
N CYS A 125 10.98 6.03 -7.39
CA CYS A 125 10.95 7.44 -7.08
C CYS A 125 10.66 7.64 -5.59
N ALA A 126 9.67 6.91 -5.05
CA ALA A 126 9.29 6.99 -3.66
C ALA A 126 10.41 6.58 -2.70
N ALA A 127 11.14 5.52 -3.03
CA ALA A 127 12.31 5.07 -2.30
C ALA A 127 13.44 6.11 -2.36
N ALA A 128 13.71 6.66 -3.56
CA ALA A 128 14.81 7.60 -3.78
C ALA A 128 14.59 8.98 -3.11
N THR A 129 13.35 9.46 -3.05
CA THR A 129 13.02 10.79 -2.49
C THR A 129 12.65 10.74 -1.02
N GLY A 130 12.66 9.56 -0.37
CA GLY A 130 12.14 9.41 0.99
C GLY A 130 10.63 9.59 1.09
N TYR A 131 9.90 9.53 -0.04
CA TYR A 131 8.44 9.57 -0.16
C TYR A 131 7.77 8.25 0.30
N LEU A 132 8.55 7.21 0.64
CA LEU A 132 8.04 5.88 1.01
C LEU A 132 8.21 5.56 2.50
N ASN A 133 7.09 5.50 3.23
CA ASN A 133 7.04 4.75 4.48
C ASN A 133 6.73 3.29 4.14
N ALA A 134 7.79 2.53 3.86
CA ALA A 134 7.71 1.19 3.30
C ALA A 134 6.94 0.20 4.17
N GLU A 135 7.21 0.16 5.48
CA GLU A 135 6.50 -0.70 6.42
C GLU A 135 5.01 -0.37 6.49
N LEU A 136 4.68 0.91 6.59
CA LEU A 136 3.29 1.37 6.59
C LEU A 136 2.57 1.04 5.28
N CYS A 137 3.27 1.18 4.15
CA CYS A 137 2.76 0.82 2.83
C CYS A 137 2.44 -0.68 2.76
N GLY A 138 3.34 -1.53 3.25
CA GLY A 138 3.10 -2.97 3.39
C GLY A 138 1.86 -3.31 4.20
N ARG A 139 1.67 -2.61 5.33
CA ARG A 139 0.49 -2.78 6.19
C ARG A 139 -0.81 -2.41 5.48
N GLN A 140 -0.81 -1.35 4.67
CA GLN A 140 -1.98 -0.93 3.89
C GLN A 140 -2.21 -1.83 2.66
N LEU A 141 -1.15 -2.40 2.09
CA LEU A 141 -1.22 -3.29 0.93
C LEU A 141 -2.03 -4.56 1.21
N GLY A 142 -1.94 -5.15 2.41
CA GLY A 142 -2.67 -6.38 2.75
C GLY A 142 -4.19 -6.28 2.57
N PRO A 143 -4.87 -5.30 3.22
CA PRO A 143 -6.27 -4.98 2.94
C PRO A 143 -6.54 -4.68 1.47
N CYS A 144 -5.62 -3.97 0.80
CA CYS A 144 -5.77 -3.63 -0.60
C CYS A 144 -5.85 -4.86 -1.51
N MET A 145 -4.91 -5.79 -1.35
CA MET A 145 -4.88 -7.06 -2.10
C MET A 145 -6.19 -7.86 -1.93
N ARG A 146 -6.75 -7.90 -0.72
CA ARG A 146 -8.03 -8.58 -0.45
C ARG A 146 -9.20 -7.92 -1.16
N THR A 147 -9.23 -6.59 -1.19
CA THR A 147 -10.30 -5.82 -1.82
C THR A 147 -10.37 -6.04 -3.34
N VAL A 148 -9.22 -6.00 -4.02
CA VAL A 148 -9.18 -6.16 -5.49
C VAL A 148 -9.00 -7.60 -5.96
N GLY A 149 -8.71 -8.53 -5.04
CA GLY A 149 -8.45 -9.93 -5.36
C GLY A 149 -7.12 -10.17 -6.09
N ILE A 150 -6.11 -9.33 -5.85
CA ILE A 150 -4.77 -9.50 -6.42
C ILE A 150 -3.97 -10.52 -5.61
N GLY A 151 -3.33 -11.46 -6.33
CA GLY A 151 -2.50 -12.48 -5.72
C GLY A 151 -1.08 -12.01 -5.43
N MET A 152 -0.44 -12.65 -4.44
CA MET A 152 0.96 -12.41 -4.06
C MET A 152 1.94 -12.56 -5.23
N SER A 153 1.62 -13.33 -6.27
CA SER A 153 2.50 -13.49 -7.45
C SER A 153 2.71 -12.19 -8.22
N GLN A 154 1.68 -11.35 -8.36
CA GLN A 154 1.80 -10.08 -9.08
C GLN A 154 2.59 -9.07 -8.25
N VAL A 155 2.26 -8.97 -6.96
CA VAL A 155 2.95 -8.10 -6.01
C VAL A 155 4.43 -8.46 -5.89
N SER A 156 4.76 -9.74 -5.66
CA SER A 156 6.16 -10.18 -5.56
C SER A 156 6.96 -9.93 -6.83
N SER A 157 6.37 -10.11 -8.02
CA SER A 157 7.07 -9.79 -9.28
C SER A 157 7.38 -8.30 -9.41
N ALA A 158 6.45 -7.42 -9.01
CA ALA A 158 6.71 -5.97 -9.03
C ALA A 158 7.79 -5.58 -8.02
N LEU A 159 7.71 -6.10 -6.80
CA LEU A 159 8.68 -5.84 -5.73
C LEU A 159 10.07 -6.42 -6.05
N GLU A 160 10.15 -7.59 -6.70
CA GLU A 160 11.42 -8.18 -7.11
C GLU A 160 12.15 -7.28 -8.12
N ASP A 161 11.44 -6.73 -9.11
CA ASP A 161 12.04 -5.83 -10.09
C ASP A 161 12.49 -4.51 -9.45
N VAL A 162 11.75 -4.00 -8.46
CA VAL A 162 12.14 -2.84 -7.64
C VAL A 162 13.39 -3.15 -6.81
N ALA A 163 13.45 -4.34 -6.19
CA ALA A 163 14.63 -4.80 -5.44
C ALA A 163 15.86 -4.89 -6.34
N ARG A 164 15.77 -5.47 -7.54
CA ARG A 164 16.89 -5.56 -8.50
C ARG A 164 17.44 -4.21 -8.91
N ARG A 165 16.66 -3.13 -8.78
CA ARG A 165 17.05 -1.74 -9.06
C ARG A 165 17.61 -1.01 -7.83
N GLY A 166 17.87 -1.74 -6.73
CA GLY A 166 18.60 -1.25 -5.55
C GLY A 166 17.74 -1.01 -4.30
N ALA A 167 16.41 -1.07 -4.41
CA ALA A 167 15.50 -0.81 -3.29
C ALA A 167 15.27 -2.05 -2.40
N HIS A 168 16.35 -2.77 -2.06
CA HIS A 168 16.27 -4.00 -1.27
C HIS A 168 15.67 -3.77 0.13
N ARG A 169 16.08 -2.67 0.78
CA ARG A 169 15.61 -2.32 2.13
C ARG A 169 14.12 -2.02 2.13
N GLU A 170 13.66 -1.19 1.20
CA GLU A 170 12.27 -0.75 1.10
C GLU A 170 11.35 -1.94 0.78
N VAL A 171 11.79 -2.83 -0.11
CA VAL A 171 11.04 -4.06 -0.42
C VAL A 171 10.92 -4.96 0.81
N TRP A 172 11.99 -5.11 1.60
CA TRP A 172 11.92 -5.84 2.85
C TRP A 172 10.96 -5.18 3.85
N GLU A 173 11.03 -3.87 4.04
CA GLU A 173 10.14 -3.17 4.97
C GLU A 173 8.66 -3.27 4.53
N ILE A 174 8.36 -3.19 3.22
CA ILE A 174 7.02 -3.50 2.68
C ILE A 174 6.59 -4.91 3.09
N MET A 175 7.46 -5.91 2.92
CA MET A 175 7.12 -7.28 3.34
C MET A 175 6.95 -7.39 4.86
N ARG A 176 7.78 -6.73 5.66
CA ARG A 176 7.67 -6.71 7.12
C ARG A 176 6.31 -6.16 7.56
N GLY A 177 5.84 -5.07 6.95
CA GLY A 177 4.53 -4.50 7.24
C GLY A 177 3.35 -5.33 6.71
N LEU A 178 3.54 -6.01 5.57
CA LEU A 178 2.53 -6.85 4.94
C LEU A 178 2.27 -8.15 5.70
N LEU A 179 3.33 -8.83 6.18
CA LEU A 179 3.20 -10.17 6.76
C LEU A 179 2.21 -10.25 7.93
N PRO A 180 2.23 -9.35 8.93
CA PRO A 180 1.28 -9.39 10.06
C PRO A 180 -0.18 -9.31 9.63
N VAL A 181 -0.49 -8.58 8.56
CA VAL A 181 -1.86 -8.36 8.08
C VAL A 181 -2.28 -9.31 6.96
N PHE A 182 -1.35 -10.06 6.37
CA PHE A 182 -1.57 -10.95 5.24
C PHE A 182 -1.49 -12.43 5.62
N LEU A 183 -0.72 -12.79 6.65
CA LEU A 183 -0.63 -14.18 7.10
C LEU A 183 -1.95 -14.66 7.72
N PRO A 184 -2.26 -15.97 7.60
CA PRO A 184 -3.50 -16.50 8.10
C PRO A 184 -3.54 -16.46 9.63
N ALA A 185 -4.69 -16.10 10.18
CA ALA A 185 -4.97 -16.27 11.60
C ALA A 185 -4.87 -17.76 12.01
N ALA A 186 -4.92 -18.04 13.32
CA ALA A 186 -4.80 -19.41 13.83
C ALA A 186 -5.92 -20.34 13.34
N ASP A 187 -7.12 -19.78 13.14
CA ASP A 187 -8.34 -20.45 12.69
C ASP A 187 -8.57 -20.34 11.17
N GLU A 188 -7.75 -19.55 10.45
CA GLU A 188 -7.91 -19.34 9.02
C GLU A 188 -7.17 -20.41 8.19
N ARG A 189 -7.82 -20.86 7.12
CA ARG A 189 -7.21 -21.83 6.22
C ARG A 189 -6.16 -21.17 5.33
N ALA A 190 -4.92 -21.61 5.46
CA ALA A 190 -3.84 -21.13 4.62
C ALA A 190 -4.03 -21.49 3.14
N HIS A 191 -3.75 -20.55 2.24
CA HIS A 191 -3.68 -20.77 0.79
C HIS A 191 -2.25 -20.56 0.26
N SER A 192 -2.02 -20.91 -1.02
CA SER A 192 -0.72 -20.84 -1.68
C SER A 192 -0.05 -19.46 -1.62
N GLY A 193 -0.83 -18.38 -1.64
CA GLY A 193 -0.34 -17.01 -1.49
C GLY A 193 0.42 -16.75 -0.18
N HIS A 194 0.05 -17.38 0.93
CA HIS A 194 0.74 -17.20 2.22
C HIS A 194 2.13 -17.82 2.21
N THR A 195 2.26 -19.04 1.66
CA THR A 195 3.57 -19.68 1.48
C THR A 195 4.46 -18.84 0.57
N ARG A 196 3.91 -18.34 -0.54
CA ARG A 196 4.64 -17.48 -1.48
C ARG A 196 5.12 -16.18 -0.84
N ALA A 197 4.29 -15.56 0.00
CA ALA A 197 4.66 -14.35 0.74
C ALA A 197 5.83 -14.61 1.69
N LEU A 198 5.83 -15.73 2.42
CA LEU A 198 6.93 -16.13 3.30
C LEU A 198 8.22 -16.45 2.53
N GLU A 199 8.11 -17.17 1.40
CA GLU A 199 9.25 -17.48 0.55
C GLU A 199 9.90 -16.21 0.01
N PHE A 200 9.11 -15.29 -0.54
CA PHE A 200 9.59 -14.01 -1.04
C PHE A 200 10.17 -13.13 0.08
N ALA A 201 9.52 -13.08 1.25
CA ALA A 201 10.05 -12.36 2.41
C ALA A 201 11.40 -12.92 2.90
N ALA A 202 11.62 -14.22 2.79
CA ALA A 202 12.90 -14.84 3.11
C ALA A 202 14.01 -14.48 2.10
N ASP A 203 13.65 -14.21 0.84
CA ASP A 203 14.60 -13.68 -0.14
C ASP A 203 14.85 -12.18 0.08
N ALA A 204 13.78 -11.39 0.26
CA ALA A 204 13.86 -9.95 0.53
C ALA A 204 14.67 -9.63 1.79
N SER A 205 14.47 -10.37 2.88
CA SER A 205 15.26 -10.19 4.11
C SER A 205 16.75 -10.47 3.88
N ARG A 206 17.10 -11.46 3.05
CA ARG A 206 18.50 -11.74 2.71
C ARG A 206 19.11 -10.63 1.86
N TRP A 207 18.38 -10.15 0.86
CA TRP A 207 18.83 -9.01 0.05
C TRP A 207 19.07 -7.75 0.89
N ALA A 208 18.20 -7.51 1.87
CA ALA A 208 18.30 -6.36 2.77
C ALA A 208 19.25 -6.57 3.96
N GLY A 209 19.80 -7.78 4.16
CA GLY A 209 20.55 -8.13 5.37
C GLY A 209 19.71 -8.01 6.66
N ALA A 210 18.39 -8.12 6.55
CA ALA A 210 17.46 -7.78 7.61
C ALA A 210 17.47 -8.78 8.77
N ARG A 211 17.18 -8.25 9.96
CA ARG A 211 16.99 -9.01 11.20
C ARG A 211 15.78 -8.47 11.96
N GLY A 212 15.45 -9.12 13.06
CA GLY A 212 14.34 -8.76 13.93
C GLY A 212 13.16 -9.70 13.72
N ALA A 213 12.73 -10.33 14.82
CA ALA A 213 11.65 -11.30 14.79
C ALA A 213 10.32 -10.64 14.41
N ILE A 214 9.52 -11.35 13.62
CA ILE A 214 8.12 -11.00 13.33
C ILE A 214 7.26 -12.02 14.10
N PRO A 215 6.47 -11.59 15.11
CA PRO A 215 5.71 -12.50 15.97
C PRO A 215 4.81 -13.48 15.21
N GLU A 216 4.11 -13.02 14.18
CA GLU A 216 3.19 -13.83 13.37
C GLU A 216 3.93 -14.91 12.59
N VAL A 217 5.13 -14.60 12.09
CA VAL A 217 6.00 -15.59 11.43
C VAL A 217 6.50 -16.62 12.45
N GLY A 218 6.92 -16.18 13.63
CA GLY A 218 7.36 -17.06 14.72
C GLY A 218 6.25 -18.00 15.18
N ALA A 219 5.01 -17.51 15.30
CA ALA A 219 3.86 -18.32 15.67
C ALA A 219 3.57 -19.43 14.64
N ILE A 220 3.73 -19.16 13.34
CA ILE A 220 3.59 -20.19 12.30
C ILE A 220 4.78 -21.15 12.32
N ALA A 221 6.01 -20.65 12.51
CA ALA A 221 7.22 -21.46 12.58
C ALA A 221 7.19 -22.48 13.74
N ALA A 222 6.56 -22.11 14.86
CA ALA A 222 6.37 -22.94 16.04
C ALA A 222 5.28 -24.03 15.89
N ARG A 223 4.46 -23.99 14.84
CA ARG A 223 3.40 -25.00 14.65
C ARG A 223 3.99 -26.39 14.39
N ASN A 224 3.29 -27.41 14.88
CA ASN A 224 3.57 -28.80 14.56
C ASN A 224 3.16 -29.09 13.11
N GLY A 225 4.05 -29.72 12.33
CA GLY A 225 3.80 -30.09 10.93
C GLY A 225 4.96 -29.76 9.98
N SER A 226 4.84 -30.25 8.74
CA SER A 226 5.83 -30.12 7.66
C SER A 226 5.27 -29.47 6.39
N SER A 227 4.13 -28.77 6.51
CA SER A 227 3.50 -28.08 5.39
C SER A 227 4.46 -27.05 4.76
N GLY A 228 4.26 -26.73 3.47
CA GLY A 228 5.07 -25.72 2.78
C GLY A 228 5.08 -24.37 3.53
N LEU A 229 3.93 -23.97 4.09
CA LEU A 229 3.80 -22.77 4.92
C LEU A 229 4.72 -22.81 6.15
N VAL A 230 4.68 -23.89 6.94
CA VAL A 230 5.49 -24.01 8.17
C VAL A 230 6.98 -24.03 7.82
N ARG A 231 7.37 -24.72 6.75
CA ARG A 231 8.76 -24.74 6.27
C ARG A 231 9.24 -23.35 5.83
N ALA A 232 8.44 -22.62 5.08
CA ALA A 232 8.75 -21.26 4.66
C ALA A 232 8.85 -20.29 5.86
N ALA A 233 7.93 -20.42 6.83
CA ALA A 233 7.95 -19.62 8.06
C ALA A 233 9.22 -19.87 8.89
N ARG A 234 9.60 -21.14 9.10
CA ARG A 234 10.84 -21.49 9.82
C ARG A 234 12.07 -20.92 9.13
N ARG A 235 12.17 -21.08 7.81
CA ARG A 235 13.29 -20.52 7.02
C ARG A 235 13.43 -19.01 7.22
N LEU A 236 12.32 -18.27 7.19
CA LEU A 236 12.33 -16.82 7.43
C LEU A 236 12.68 -16.51 8.89
N HIS A 237 12.03 -17.16 9.85
CA HIS A 237 12.24 -16.94 11.28
C HIS A 237 13.71 -17.18 11.68
N ASP A 238 14.30 -18.30 11.26
CA ASP A 238 15.69 -18.65 11.55
C ASP A 238 16.66 -17.60 10.99
N HIS A 239 16.37 -17.05 9.81
CA HIS A 239 17.19 -15.99 9.23
C HIS A 239 17.10 -14.69 10.03
N LEU A 240 15.90 -14.32 10.49
CA LEU A 240 15.67 -13.07 11.22
C LEU A 240 16.23 -13.07 12.65
N VAL A 241 16.31 -14.25 13.28
CA VAL A 241 16.76 -14.43 14.66
C VAL A 241 18.25 -14.76 14.77
N ARG A 242 18.88 -15.30 13.72
CA ARG A 242 20.33 -15.57 13.72
C ARG A 242 21.14 -14.28 13.86
N THR A 243 21.86 -14.20 14.98
CA THR A 243 22.83 -13.14 15.32
C THR A 243 24.16 -13.41 14.62
#